data_AF-A0A6M1Z7Y7-F1
#
_entry.id   AF-A0A6M1Z7Y7-F1
#
_cell.length_a   1.000
_cell.length_b   1.000
_cell.length_c   1.000
_cell.angle_alpha   90.00
_cell.angle_beta   90.00
_cell.angle_gamma   90.00
#
_symmetry.space_group_name_H-M   'P 1'
#
loop_
_entity.id
_entity.type
_entity.pdbx_description
1 polymer ?
#
loop_
_entity_poly.entity_id
_entity_poly.type
_entity_poly.pdbx_seq_one_letter_code
_entity_poly.pdbx_strand_id
1 'polypeptide(L)'
;MRMAKLFRDLRSSYLLVLLAVLLFSSFSVRGIAKEGLSQNASDKSYTKPSKSVRYDSVDDIDKKINELEEMKRGYEAKAIKQVNQAQRLQFIEGQLQEAKRYWRSAEDNRKIATRIQKEIDELKIERMKLQKKG
;
A
#
# COMPACT_ATOMS: atom_id res chain seq x y z
N MET A 1 -20.74 -16.74 72.74
CA MET A 1 -21.14 -16.28 71.39
C MET A 1 -20.13 -15.26 70.86
N ARG A 2 -19.06 -15.67 70.15
CA ARG A 2 -18.04 -14.75 69.59
C ARG A 2 -17.45 -15.16 68.23
N MET A 3 -18.10 -16.05 67.46
CA MET A 3 -17.56 -16.51 66.17
C MET A 3 -18.37 -16.09 64.92
N ALA A 4 -19.52 -15.43 65.11
CA ALA A 4 -20.39 -15.07 63.99
C ALA A 4 -20.03 -13.76 63.26
N LYS A 5 -19.11 -12.95 63.80
CA LYS A 5 -18.74 -11.65 63.19
C LYS A 5 -17.64 -11.73 62.13
N LEU A 6 -16.74 -12.72 62.19
CA LEU A 6 -15.59 -12.80 61.28
C LEU A 6 -15.92 -13.26 59.86
N PHE A 7 -16.99 -14.03 59.66
CA PHE A 7 -17.33 -14.57 58.33
C PHE A 7 -18.01 -13.55 57.39
N ARG A 8 -18.47 -12.41 57.91
CA ARG A 8 -19.16 -11.38 57.12
C ARG A 8 -18.16 -10.53 56.31
N ASP A 9 -16.98 -10.29 56.88
CA ASP A 9 -15.97 -9.42 56.25
C ASP A 9 -15.24 -10.14 55.11
N LEU A 10 -14.97 -11.45 55.22
CA LEU A 10 -14.29 -12.24 54.18
C LEU A 10 -15.08 -12.32 52.86
N ARG A 11 -16.42 -12.38 52.93
CA ARG A 11 -17.29 -12.41 51.74
C ARG A 11 -17.36 -11.04 51.05
N SER A 12 -17.24 -9.95 51.81
CA SER A 12 -17.22 -8.58 51.27
C SER A 12 -15.94 -8.32 50.49
N SER A 13 -14.79 -8.79 50.98
CA SER A 13 -13.51 -8.69 50.27
C SER A 13 -13.49 -9.49 48.95
N TYR A 14 -14.11 -10.67 48.91
CA TYR A 14 -14.20 -11.45 47.66
C TYR A 14 -15.05 -10.74 46.59
N LEU A 15 -16.14 -10.10 46.99
CA LEU A 15 -16.98 -9.31 46.09
C LEU A 15 -16.23 -8.08 45.53
N LEU A 16 -15.43 -7.41 46.36
CA LEU A 16 -14.60 -6.28 45.91
C LEU A 16 -13.50 -6.71 44.93
N VAL A 17 -12.85 -7.86 45.16
CA VAL A 17 -11.83 -8.40 44.23
C VAL A 17 -12.46 -8.84 42.90
N LEU A 18 -13.64 -9.46 42.92
CA LEU A 18 -14.36 -9.84 41.70
C LEU A 18 -14.83 -8.62 40.89
N LEU A 19 -15.27 -7.55 41.56
CA LEU A 19 -15.62 -6.29 40.92
C LEU A 19 -14.40 -5.62 40.26
N ALA A 20 -13.22 -5.68 40.90
CA ALA A 20 -11.99 -5.13 40.36
C ALA A 20 -11.50 -5.87 39.10
N VAL A 21 -11.65 -7.20 39.04
CA VAL A 21 -11.28 -8.01 37.86
C VAL A 21 -12.23 -7.72 36.68
N LEU A 22 -13.51 -7.47 36.93
CA LEU A 22 -14.47 -7.10 35.88
C LEU A 22 -14.19 -5.70 35.29
N LEU A 23 -13.76 -4.74 36.09
CA LEU A 23 -13.38 -3.41 35.61
C LEU A 23 -12.07 -3.40 34.78
N PHE A 24 -11.15 -4.33 35.04
CA PHE A 24 -9.91 -4.46 34.24
C PHE A 24 -10.12 -5.11 32.86
N SER A 25 -11.22 -5.81 32.64
CA SER A 25 -11.55 -6.40 31.33
C SER A 25 -12.06 -5.41 30.29
N SER A 26 -12.28 -4.15 30.69
CA SER A 26 -12.73 -3.07 29.78
C SER A 26 -11.61 -2.12 29.33
N PHE A 27 -10.34 -2.39 29.67
CA PHE A 27 -9.22 -1.77 28.97
C PHE A 27 -9.09 -2.41 27.59
N SER A 28 -10.00 -2.02 26.70
CA SER A 28 -9.82 -2.16 25.27
C SER A 28 -8.47 -1.56 24.92
N VAL A 29 -7.54 -2.41 24.54
CA VAL A 29 -6.35 -2.07 23.76
C VAL A 29 -6.86 -1.48 22.44
N ARG A 30 -7.24 -0.20 22.50
CA ARG A 30 -7.67 0.59 21.36
C ARG A 30 -6.64 1.69 21.20
N GLY A 31 -5.60 1.34 20.45
CA GLY A 31 -4.62 2.30 19.95
C GLY A 31 -3.21 2.07 20.49
N ILE A 32 -2.45 1.21 19.81
CA ILE A 32 -1.34 1.72 19.01
C ILE A 32 -1.50 1.08 17.64
N ALA A 33 -1.69 1.97 16.68
CA ALA A 33 -2.02 1.65 15.31
C ALA A 33 -1.04 0.62 14.76
N LYS A 34 -1.58 -0.32 13.97
CA LYS A 34 -0.90 -0.78 12.78
C LYS A 34 -0.32 0.48 12.12
N GLU A 35 0.99 0.67 12.20
CA GLU A 35 1.76 1.35 11.19
C GLU A 35 1.64 0.53 9.91
N GLY A 36 0.41 0.47 9.37
CA GLY A 36 0.24 0.56 7.95
C GLY A 36 0.88 1.88 7.61
N LEU A 37 2.15 1.82 7.20
CA LEU A 37 2.77 2.80 6.32
C LEU A 37 1.82 2.95 5.14
N SER A 38 0.81 3.80 5.36
CA SER A 38 0.17 4.63 4.37
C SER A 38 1.31 5.46 3.82
N GLN A 39 2.06 4.86 2.91
CA GLN A 39 2.65 5.58 1.82
C GLN A 39 1.47 6.12 1.01
N ASN A 40 0.86 7.19 1.52
CA ASN A 40 0.34 8.28 0.71
C ASN A 40 1.54 8.93 0.00
N ALA A 41 2.32 8.13 -0.75
CA ALA A 41 3.05 8.63 -1.88
C ALA A 41 1.95 8.99 -2.84
N SER A 42 1.58 10.28 -2.84
CA SER A 42 0.77 10.96 -3.85
C SER A 42 0.66 10.06 -5.07
N ASP A 43 -0.47 9.35 -5.18
CA ASP A 43 -0.69 8.40 -6.25
C ASP A 43 -0.95 9.27 -7.48
N LYS A 44 0.13 9.85 -8.02
CA LYS A 44 0.17 10.50 -9.32
C LYS A 44 -0.11 9.37 -10.30
N SER A 45 -1.40 9.08 -10.46
CA SER A 45 -1.94 8.25 -11.52
C SER A 45 -1.31 8.76 -12.81
N TYR A 46 -0.46 7.94 -13.42
CA TYR A 46 0.18 8.30 -14.67
C TYR A 46 -0.90 8.57 -15.72
N THR A 47 -1.01 9.84 -16.10
CA THR A 47 -1.79 10.33 -17.21
C THR A 47 -0.81 10.71 -18.32
N LYS A 48 -0.89 10.03 -19.47
CA LYS A 48 -0.10 10.40 -20.65
C LYS A 48 -0.40 11.88 -20.96
N PRO A 49 0.60 12.74 -21.15
CA PRO A 49 0.38 14.14 -21.51
C PRO A 49 -0.44 14.21 -22.81
N SER A 50 -1.50 15.04 -22.82
CA SER A 50 -2.47 15.12 -23.92
C SER A 50 -1.99 15.93 -25.13
N LYS A 51 -0.79 16.52 -25.06
CA LYS A 51 -0.16 17.28 -26.16
C LYS A 51 1.20 16.68 -26.49
N SER A 52 1.56 16.69 -27.78
CA SER A 52 2.91 16.39 -28.24
C SER A 52 3.86 17.43 -27.64
N VAL A 53 4.54 17.07 -26.56
CA VAL A 53 5.62 17.88 -26.00
C VAL A 53 6.74 17.86 -27.04
N ARG A 54 7.10 19.02 -27.58
CA ARG A 54 8.27 19.17 -28.44
C ARG A 54 9.45 19.45 -27.54
N TYR A 55 10.52 18.67 -27.69
CA TYR A 55 11.74 18.86 -26.92
C TYR A 55 12.74 19.67 -27.74
N ASP A 56 13.33 20.69 -27.10
CA ASP A 56 14.26 21.60 -27.74
C ASP A 56 15.73 21.14 -27.58
N SER A 57 16.00 20.19 -26.67
CA SER A 57 17.33 19.64 -26.45
C SER A 57 17.31 18.13 -26.20
N VAL A 58 18.44 17.46 -26.47
CA VAL A 58 18.67 16.05 -26.14
C VAL A 58 18.65 15.84 -24.62
N ASP A 59 19.18 16.79 -23.86
CA ASP A 59 19.26 16.72 -22.40
C ASP A 59 17.87 16.72 -21.75
N ASP A 60 16.91 17.47 -22.30
CA ASP A 60 15.53 17.49 -21.80
C ASP A 60 14.82 16.16 -22.06
N ILE A 61 15.10 15.53 -23.21
CA ILE A 61 14.59 14.18 -23.50
C ILE A 61 15.20 13.16 -22.54
N ASP A 62 16.52 13.23 -22.29
CA ASP A 62 17.20 12.28 -21.42
C ASP A 62 16.72 12.41 -19.96
N LYS A 63 16.50 13.64 -19.47
CA LYS A 63 15.84 13.88 -18.18
C LYS A 63 14.45 13.25 -18.14
N LYS A 64 13.65 13.45 -19.20
CA LYS A 64 12.29 12.91 -19.22
C LYS A 64 12.25 11.38 -19.25
N ILE A 65 13.14 10.77 -20.02
CA ILE A 65 13.30 9.31 -20.06
C ILE A 65 13.64 8.80 -18.66
N ASN A 66 14.57 9.43 -17.94
CA ASN A 66 14.93 9.02 -16.58
C ASN A 66 13.73 9.11 -15.61
N GLU A 67 12.94 10.18 -15.67
CA GLU A 67 11.70 10.29 -14.88
C GLU A 67 10.70 9.17 -15.19
N LEU A 68 10.50 8.88 -16.48
CA LEU A 68 9.59 7.82 -16.92
C LEU A 68 10.09 6.43 -16.51
N GLU A 69 11.40 6.18 -16.56
CA GLU A 69 11.99 4.93 -16.10
C GLU A 69 11.78 4.72 -14.60
N GLU A 70 11.95 5.76 -13.78
CA GLU A 70 11.68 5.69 -12.34
C GLU A 70 10.19 5.38 -12.08
N MET A 71 9.28 6.09 -12.75
CA MET A 71 7.85 5.83 -12.64
C MET A 71 7.50 4.40 -13.07
N LYS A 72 8.06 3.92 -14.18
CA LYS A 72 7.88 2.55 -14.68
C LYS A 72 8.28 1.53 -13.61
N ARG A 73 9.48 1.65 -13.04
CA ARG A 73 9.98 0.76 -11.98
C ARG A 73 9.04 0.79 -10.76
N GLY A 74 8.50 1.95 -10.40
CA GLY A 74 7.51 2.09 -9.34
C GLY A 74 6.23 1.29 -9.60
N TYR A 75 5.69 1.36 -10.82
CA TYR A 75 4.50 0.59 -11.21
C TYR A 75 4.77 -0.91 -11.31
N GLU A 76 5.94 -1.33 -11.79
CA GLU A 76 6.35 -2.74 -11.81
C GLU A 76 6.48 -3.31 -10.40
N ALA A 77 7.10 -2.57 -9.47
CA ALA A 77 7.19 -2.95 -8.07
C ALA A 77 5.81 -3.07 -7.42
N LYS A 78 4.90 -2.11 -7.69
CA LYS A 78 3.49 -2.19 -7.25
C LYS A 78 2.82 -3.45 -7.79
N ALA A 79 2.98 -3.77 -9.08
CA ALA A 79 2.39 -4.96 -9.68
C ALA A 79 2.88 -6.24 -8.99
N ILE A 80 4.20 -6.38 -8.76
CA ILE A 80 4.79 -7.54 -8.07
C ILE A 80 4.24 -7.67 -6.65
N LYS A 81 4.16 -6.56 -5.90
CA LYS A 81 3.58 -6.56 -4.55
C LYS A 81 2.15 -7.10 -4.55
N GLN A 82 1.31 -6.65 -5.48
CA GLN A 82 -0.08 -7.10 -5.58
C GLN A 82 -0.18 -8.57 -6.01
N VAL A 83 0.66 -9.03 -6.94
CA VAL A 83 0.77 -10.45 -7.31
C VAL A 83 1.09 -11.31 -6.09
N ASN A 84 2.12 -10.94 -5.33
CA ASN A 84 2.53 -11.70 -4.14
C ASN A 84 1.40 -11.76 -3.10
N GLN A 85 0.62 -10.69 -2.96
CA GLN A 85 -0.53 -10.67 -2.05
C GLN A 85 -1.66 -11.57 -2.53
N ALA A 86 -1.99 -11.52 -3.82
CA ALA A 86 -2.98 -12.38 -4.43
C ALA A 86 -2.61 -13.87 -4.30
N GLN A 87 -1.33 -14.20 -4.50
CA GLN A 87 -0.80 -15.56 -4.35
C GLN A 87 -0.92 -16.11 -2.92
N ARG A 88 -0.81 -15.26 -1.91
CA ARG A 88 -1.04 -15.68 -0.51
C ARG A 88 -2.54 -15.91 -0.24
N LEU A 89 -3.37 -14.95 -0.64
CA LEU A 89 -4.80 -14.95 -0.34
C LEU A 89 -5.58 -16.04 -1.09
N GLN A 90 -5.11 -16.51 -2.24
CA GLN A 90 -5.81 -17.54 -3.03
C GLN A 90 -5.96 -18.88 -2.28
N PHE A 91 -5.11 -19.13 -1.28
CA PHE A 91 -5.13 -20.35 -0.48
C PHE A 91 -5.87 -20.20 0.84
N ILE A 92 -6.38 -19.01 1.15
CA ILE A 92 -7.12 -18.74 2.40
C ILE A 92 -8.62 -18.87 2.12
N GLU A 93 -9.30 -19.70 2.91
CA GLU A 93 -10.74 -19.91 2.80
C GLU A 93 -11.51 -18.58 2.94
N GLY A 94 -12.50 -18.37 2.07
CA GLY A 94 -13.28 -17.13 2.03
C GLY A 94 -12.57 -15.91 1.40
N GLN A 95 -11.27 -15.97 1.09
CA GLN A 95 -10.51 -14.80 0.60
C GLN A 95 -10.24 -14.79 -0.91
N LEU A 96 -10.76 -15.77 -1.66
CA LEU A 96 -10.56 -15.86 -3.12
C LEU A 96 -11.00 -14.61 -3.89
N GLN A 97 -12.08 -13.95 -3.47
CA GLN A 97 -12.52 -12.70 -4.11
C GLN A 97 -11.52 -11.58 -3.90
N GLU A 98 -10.90 -11.50 -2.73
CA GLU A 98 -9.88 -10.50 -2.43
C GLU A 98 -8.62 -10.77 -3.25
N ALA A 99 -8.17 -12.03 -3.35
CA ALA A 99 -7.08 -12.42 -4.24
C ALA A 99 -7.33 -11.97 -5.69
N LYS A 100 -8.55 -12.17 -6.21
CA LYS A 100 -8.93 -11.68 -7.56
C LYS A 100 -8.84 -10.16 -7.70
N ARG A 101 -9.16 -9.38 -6.65
CA ARG A 101 -9.00 -7.91 -6.68
C ARG A 101 -7.52 -7.54 -6.81
N TYR A 102 -6.65 -8.16 -6.03
CA TYR A 102 -5.20 -7.94 -6.12
C TYR A 102 -4.63 -8.32 -7.48
N TRP A 103 -5.09 -9.43 -8.09
CA TRP A 103 -4.69 -9.78 -9.46
C TRP A 103 -5.08 -8.70 -10.47
N ARG A 104 -6.29 -8.14 -10.39
CA ARG A 104 -6.71 -7.03 -11.27
C ARG A 104 -5.87 -5.79 -11.06
N SER A 105 -5.63 -5.40 -9.80
CA SER A 105 -4.76 -4.26 -9.50
C SER A 105 -3.32 -4.46 -9.99
N ALA A 106 -2.78 -5.68 -9.91
CA ALA A 106 -1.47 -5.99 -10.47
C ALA A 106 -1.45 -5.79 -11.99
N GLU A 107 -2.49 -6.26 -12.68
CA GLU A 107 -2.64 -6.13 -14.13
C GLU A 107 -2.78 -4.66 -14.57
N ASP A 108 -3.54 -3.85 -13.83
CA ASP A 108 -3.67 -2.42 -14.12
C ASP A 108 -2.32 -1.70 -13.98
N ASN A 109 -1.53 -2.04 -12.96
CA ASN A 109 -0.18 -1.50 -12.80
C ASN A 109 0.76 -1.92 -13.95
N ARG A 110 0.68 -3.18 -14.42
CA ARG A 110 1.44 -3.63 -15.60
C ARG A 110 1.05 -2.86 -16.85
N LYS A 111 -0.25 -2.64 -17.08
CA LYS A 111 -0.73 -1.83 -18.22
C LYS A 111 -0.22 -0.41 -18.17
N ILE A 112 -0.11 0.19 -16.98
CA ILE A 112 0.50 1.51 -16.80
C ILE A 112 1.99 1.47 -17.15
N ALA A 113 2.75 0.52 -16.60
CA ALA A 113 4.18 0.37 -16.91
C ALA A 113 4.43 0.17 -18.42
N THR A 114 3.60 -0.61 -19.10
CA THR A 114 3.67 -0.80 -20.56
C THR A 114 3.38 0.49 -21.33
N ARG A 115 2.44 1.33 -20.86
CA ARG A 115 2.18 2.64 -21.48
C ARG A 115 3.36 3.58 -21.32
N ILE A 116 3.97 3.61 -20.13
CA ILE A 116 5.18 4.39 -19.86
C ILE A 116 6.33 3.92 -20.75
N GLN A 117 6.52 2.61 -20.92
CA GLN A 117 7.55 2.07 -21.82
C GLN A 117 7.37 2.56 -23.26
N LYS A 118 6.14 2.57 -23.77
CA LYS A 118 5.87 3.10 -25.12
C LYS A 118 6.26 4.58 -25.24
N GLU A 119 6.00 5.39 -24.21
CA GLU A 119 6.42 6.80 -24.20
C GLU A 119 7.95 6.93 -24.16
N ILE A 120 8.64 6.10 -23.37
CA ILE A 120 10.12 6.05 -23.38
C ILE A 120 10.64 5.71 -24.78
N ASP A 121 10.04 4.74 -25.46
CA ASP A 121 10.45 4.32 -26.80
C ASP A 121 10.21 5.44 -27.83
N GLU A 122 9.06 6.14 -27.75
CA GLU A 122 8.75 7.34 -28.54
C GLU A 122 9.83 8.43 -28.34
N LEU A 123 10.20 8.71 -27.09
CA LEU A 123 11.23 9.69 -26.73
C LEU A 123 12.62 9.30 -27.22
N LYS A 124 13.00 8.01 -27.13
CA LYS A 124 14.27 7.51 -27.66
C LYS A 124 14.36 7.72 -29.17
N ILE A 125 13.25 7.55 -29.90
CA ILE A 125 13.19 7.85 -31.33
C ILE A 125 13.38 9.35 -31.58
N GLU A 126 12.73 10.22 -30.81
CA GLU A 126 12.86 11.68 -30.94
C GLU A 126 14.29 12.15 -30.64
N ARG A 127 14.91 11.62 -29.58
CA ARG A 127 16.32 11.84 -29.23
C ARG A 127 17.25 11.55 -30.41
N MET A 128 17.09 10.38 -31.05
CA MET A 128 17.90 9.99 -32.21
C MET A 128 17.69 10.94 -33.40
N LYS A 129 16.49 11.51 -33.58
CA LYS A 129 16.23 12.50 -34.64
C LYS A 129 16.93 13.84 -34.35
N LEU A 130 16.94 14.29 -33.09
CA LEU A 130 17.65 15.52 -32.70
C LEU A 130 19.16 15.37 -32.84
N GLN A 131 19.72 14.24 -32.41
CA GLN A 131 21.15 13.95 -32.55
C GLN A 131 21.65 13.88 -34.00
N LYS A 132 20.77 13.60 -34.97
CA LYS A 132 21.11 13.60 -36.40
C LYS A 132 20.99 14.98 -37.06
N LYS A 133 20.36 15.94 -36.38
CA LYS A 133 20.10 17.30 -36.89
C LYS A 133 21.05 18.34 -36.33
N GLY A 134 21.63 18.09 -35.15
CA GLY A 134 22.78 18.83 -34.62
C GLY A 134 24.07 18.26 -35.19
#